data_AF-A0A659UW73-F1
#
_entry.id   AF-A0A659UW73-F1
#
_cell.length_a   1.000
_cell.length_b   1.000
_cell.length_c   1.000
_cell.angle_alpha   90.00
_cell.angle_beta   90.00
_cell.angle_gamma   90.00
#
_symmetry.space_group_name_H-M   'P 1'
#
loop_
_entity.id
_entity.type
_entity.pdbx_description
1 polymer ?
#
loop_
_entity_poly.entity_id
_entity_poly.type
_entity_poly.pdbx_seq_one_letter_code
_entity_poly.pdbx_strand_id
1 'polypeptide(L)'
;VNPLSDTITMAVTDATGDSDTTPASIVISIVDDIPVAANDANSVTEGLGHSTNGNVFGAAGASVGDHAETIGADGAAVGGAVTRAYFGLEANAAGATYTTISGATVIAGTYGNLTLHSDGTYTYALTTASIPAGVTSETFTYEIKDGDGDTDLAQLVIGLNQDLNVPETTGSTATVYEDGLADGVQHGATSETTTGSFTVDGNNEGYTLTLDGDAGGPVAITAVGDHVTTSKGVLTITSISAPDAGGVVTYGYTYTLTGPLTHTGQGEVNPLSDTITMAVTDATGDSDTTPASIAISTVDDIPVA
;
A
#
# COMPACT_ATOMS: atom_id res chain seq x y z
N VAL A 1 3.73 -37.77 -27.01
CA VAL A 1 4.93 -38.53 -26.61
C VAL A 1 4.92 -39.91 -27.26
N ASN A 2 5.93 -40.20 -28.07
CA ASN A 2 6.16 -41.53 -28.64
C ASN A 2 7.05 -42.25 -27.62
N PRO A 3 6.58 -43.26 -26.87
CA PRO A 3 7.36 -43.82 -25.78
C PRO A 3 8.69 -44.32 -26.32
N LEU A 4 9.78 -43.82 -25.76
CA LEU A 4 11.08 -44.41 -25.96
C LEU A 4 10.98 -45.85 -25.46
N SER A 5 11.45 -46.80 -26.27
CA SER A 5 11.45 -48.21 -25.88
C SER A 5 12.83 -48.79 -26.06
N ASP A 6 13.24 -49.58 -25.07
CA ASP A 6 14.39 -50.43 -25.19
C ASP A 6 13.92 -51.85 -25.54
N THR A 7 14.64 -52.53 -26.42
CA THR A 7 14.28 -53.87 -26.88
C THR A 7 15.49 -54.79 -26.74
N ILE A 8 15.37 -55.75 -25.82
CA ILE A 8 16.38 -56.77 -25.58
C ILE A 8 15.93 -58.05 -26.30
N THR A 9 16.68 -58.47 -27.30
CA THR A 9 16.44 -59.73 -28.02
C THR A 9 17.06 -60.90 -27.25
N MET A 10 16.28 -61.95 -27.02
CA MET A 10 16.73 -63.14 -26.29
C MET A 10 17.19 -64.22 -27.27
N ALA A 11 18.42 -64.73 -27.13
CA ALA A 11 18.90 -65.84 -27.93
C ALA A 11 19.18 -67.06 -27.03
N VAL A 12 18.74 -68.24 -27.47
CA VAL A 12 19.07 -69.53 -26.85
C VAL A 12 19.75 -70.38 -27.90
N THR A 13 20.90 -70.96 -27.53
CA THR A 13 21.62 -71.96 -28.34
C THR A 13 21.85 -73.19 -27.47
N ASP A 14 21.56 -74.37 -28.00
CA ASP A 14 21.77 -75.61 -27.26
C ASP A 14 23.23 -76.07 -27.25
N ALA A 15 23.52 -77.17 -26.55
CA ALA A 15 24.87 -77.72 -26.44
C ALA A 15 25.41 -78.30 -27.78
N THR A 16 24.54 -78.51 -28.76
CA THR A 16 24.89 -78.97 -30.11
C THR A 16 25.09 -77.84 -31.10
N GLY A 17 24.80 -76.59 -30.70
CA GLY A 17 25.03 -75.39 -31.49
C GLY A 17 23.83 -74.88 -32.29
N ASP A 18 22.64 -75.48 -32.09
CA ASP A 18 21.41 -75.03 -32.75
C ASP A 18 20.79 -73.86 -31.98
N SER A 19 20.41 -72.79 -32.68
CA SER A 19 19.84 -71.57 -32.10
C SER A 19 18.36 -71.36 -32.48
N ASP A 20 17.62 -70.66 -31.62
CA ASP A 20 16.27 -70.18 -31.93
C ASP A 20 16.30 -69.20 -33.12
N THR A 21 15.51 -69.48 -34.15
CA THR A 21 15.43 -68.68 -35.38
C THR A 21 14.38 -67.56 -35.31
N THR A 22 13.55 -67.56 -34.25
CA THR A 22 12.55 -66.52 -33.96
C THR A 22 12.67 -66.04 -32.51
N PRO A 23 13.81 -65.45 -32.14
CA PRO A 23 14.08 -65.04 -30.76
C PRO A 23 13.00 -64.07 -30.25
N ALA A 24 12.43 -64.38 -29.08
CA ALA A 24 11.51 -63.49 -28.40
C ALA A 24 12.25 -62.25 -27.85
N SER A 25 11.52 -61.16 -27.63
CA SER A 25 12.07 -59.90 -27.13
C SER A 25 11.43 -59.48 -25.82
N ILE A 26 12.25 -58.91 -24.93
CA ILE A 26 11.77 -58.10 -23.81
C ILE A 26 11.71 -56.66 -24.32
N VAL A 27 10.53 -56.07 -24.29
CA VAL A 27 10.31 -54.65 -24.61
C VAL A 27 10.09 -53.90 -23.31
N ILE A 28 10.92 -52.88 -23.06
CA ILE A 28 10.81 -51.99 -21.91
C ILE A 28 10.33 -50.65 -22.43
N SER A 29 9.14 -50.23 -22.01
CA SER A 29 8.63 -48.89 -22.30
C SER A 29 9.15 -47.90 -21.27
N ILE A 30 9.73 -46.81 -21.74
CA ILE A 30 10.13 -45.66 -20.93
C ILE A 30 9.01 -44.61 -21.08
N VAL A 31 8.57 -44.07 -19.94
CA VAL A 31 7.52 -43.06 -19.86
C VAL A 31 8.17 -41.80 -19.32
N ASP A 32 8.04 -40.68 -20.05
CA ASP A 32 8.42 -39.35 -19.57
C ASP A 32 7.66 -39.01 -18.30
N ASP A 33 8.36 -38.41 -17.35
CA ASP A 33 7.71 -37.57 -16.36
C ASP A 33 7.47 -36.16 -16.91
N ILE A 34 6.71 -35.37 -16.17
CA ILE A 34 6.42 -33.98 -16.51
C ILE A 34 6.63 -33.12 -15.26
N PRO A 35 6.88 -31.81 -15.42
CA PRO A 35 6.87 -30.90 -14.29
C PRO A 35 5.51 -30.89 -13.60
N VAL A 36 5.52 -30.62 -12.30
CA VAL A 36 4.31 -30.41 -11.48
C VAL A 36 4.49 -29.13 -10.71
N ALA A 37 3.68 -28.14 -11.06
CA ALA A 37 3.61 -26.84 -10.42
C ALA A 37 2.45 -26.77 -9.41
N ALA A 38 2.61 -26.01 -8.34
CA ALA A 38 1.68 -25.86 -7.26
C ALA A 38 1.49 -24.38 -6.94
N ASN A 39 0.23 -23.94 -6.88
CA ASN A 39 -0.08 -22.53 -6.64
C ASN A 39 0.53 -22.01 -5.33
N ASP A 40 1.07 -20.81 -5.40
CA ASP A 40 1.63 -20.07 -4.28
C ASP A 40 0.72 -18.95 -3.81
N ALA A 41 0.94 -18.52 -2.58
CA ALA A 41 0.31 -17.34 -2.02
C ALA A 41 1.26 -16.56 -1.11
N ASN A 42 1.11 -15.25 -1.13
CA ASN A 42 1.75 -14.34 -0.19
C ASN A 42 0.84 -13.12 0.01
N SER A 43 1.22 -12.16 0.85
CA SER A 43 0.44 -10.93 1.02
C SER A 43 1.31 -9.74 1.35
N VAL A 44 0.76 -8.56 1.11
CA VAL A 44 1.36 -7.27 1.47
C VAL A 44 0.25 -6.32 1.93
N THR A 45 0.55 -5.48 2.92
CA THR A 45 -0.34 -4.38 3.32
C THR A 45 -0.12 -3.19 2.40
N GLU A 46 -1.20 -2.48 2.05
CA GLU A 46 -1.14 -1.29 1.21
C GLU A 46 -0.17 -0.23 1.74
N GLY A 47 0.26 0.65 0.86
CA GLY A 47 1.28 1.67 1.13
C GLY A 47 2.39 1.65 0.09
N LEU A 48 2.76 2.83 -0.38
CA LEU A 48 3.67 2.99 -1.52
C LEU A 48 5.05 2.40 -1.19
N GLY A 49 5.49 1.43 -2.00
CA GLY A 49 6.78 0.77 -1.82
C GLY A 49 6.78 -0.35 -0.77
N HIS A 50 5.67 -0.63 -0.10
CA HIS A 50 5.55 -1.85 0.69
C HIS A 50 5.73 -3.07 -0.21
N SER A 51 6.38 -4.11 0.32
CA SER A 51 6.78 -5.26 -0.47
C SER A 51 6.77 -6.55 0.33
N THR A 52 6.61 -7.67 -0.39
CA THR A 52 6.82 -9.03 0.13
C THR A 52 7.73 -9.82 -0.80
N ASN A 53 8.35 -10.88 -0.30
CA ASN A 53 9.23 -11.76 -1.06
C ASN A 53 8.94 -13.23 -0.74
N GLY A 54 9.42 -14.12 -1.61
CA GLY A 54 9.22 -15.56 -1.50
C GLY A 54 9.95 -16.32 -2.60
N ASN A 55 9.56 -17.58 -2.79
CA ASN A 55 10.08 -18.44 -3.85
C ASN A 55 9.00 -19.41 -4.37
N VAL A 56 8.61 -19.26 -5.64
CA VAL A 56 7.58 -20.09 -6.32
C VAL A 56 8.09 -21.46 -6.80
N PHE A 57 9.37 -21.78 -6.58
CA PHE A 57 9.98 -23.01 -7.09
C PHE A 57 10.56 -23.89 -5.99
N GLY A 58 11.42 -23.30 -5.14
CA GLY A 58 12.23 -24.04 -4.18
C GLY A 58 12.00 -23.58 -2.73
N ALA A 59 12.32 -24.46 -1.78
CA ALA A 59 12.20 -24.15 -0.36
C ALA A 59 13.16 -23.04 0.14
N ALA A 60 14.22 -22.75 -0.61
CA ALA A 60 15.18 -21.71 -0.25
C ALA A 60 14.57 -20.32 -0.51
N GLY A 61 14.30 -19.57 0.56
CA GLY A 61 13.67 -18.25 0.46
C GLY A 61 12.15 -18.30 0.28
N ALA A 62 11.52 -19.47 0.43
CA ALA A 62 10.07 -19.61 0.41
C ALA A 62 9.43 -18.94 1.63
N SER A 63 8.28 -18.30 1.39
CA SER A 63 7.40 -17.69 2.38
C SER A 63 6.23 -18.60 2.73
N VAL A 64 5.43 -18.21 3.72
CA VAL A 64 4.20 -18.94 4.06
C VAL A 64 3.23 -18.85 2.88
N GLY A 65 2.81 -19.99 2.37
CA GLY A 65 1.92 -20.09 1.22
C GLY A 65 2.63 -20.45 -0.09
N ASP A 66 3.97 -20.39 -0.11
CA ASP A 66 4.76 -20.89 -1.22
C ASP A 66 4.88 -22.43 -1.15
N HIS A 67 4.81 -23.10 -2.28
CA HIS A 67 4.91 -24.54 -2.43
C HIS A 67 6.10 -24.91 -3.33
N ALA A 68 6.82 -25.97 -2.95
CA ALA A 68 7.95 -26.43 -3.75
C ALA A 68 7.47 -27.25 -4.95
N GLU A 69 8.12 -27.02 -6.08
CA GLU A 69 7.75 -27.61 -7.35
C GLU A 69 8.57 -28.86 -7.67
N THR A 70 8.04 -29.69 -8.57
CA THR A 70 8.74 -30.88 -9.05
C THR A 70 9.05 -30.73 -10.53
N ILE A 71 10.32 -30.84 -10.91
CA ILE A 71 10.79 -30.65 -12.29
C ILE A 71 10.99 -31.95 -13.07
N GLY A 72 10.82 -33.09 -12.41
CA GLY A 72 11.09 -34.39 -13.01
C GLY A 72 12.58 -34.77 -13.10
N ALA A 73 12.84 -35.88 -13.79
CA ALA A 73 14.14 -36.54 -13.90
C ALA A 73 15.12 -35.79 -14.81
N ASP A 74 14.62 -35.03 -15.78
CA ASP A 74 15.43 -34.26 -16.73
C ASP A 74 16.06 -33.00 -16.12
N GLY A 75 15.64 -32.64 -14.90
CA GLY A 75 16.09 -31.44 -14.22
C GLY A 75 15.52 -30.17 -14.85
N ALA A 76 15.95 -29.02 -14.35
CA ALA A 76 15.47 -27.74 -14.86
C ALA A 76 15.98 -27.43 -16.27
N ALA A 77 15.17 -26.68 -17.03
CA ALA A 77 15.58 -26.09 -18.29
C ALA A 77 16.88 -25.28 -18.15
N VAL A 78 17.63 -25.20 -19.25
CA VAL A 78 18.84 -24.36 -19.31
C VAL A 78 18.47 -22.91 -19.00
N GLY A 79 19.05 -22.36 -17.92
CA GLY A 79 18.80 -20.98 -17.46
C GLY A 79 17.91 -20.89 -16.21
N GLY A 80 17.31 -21.98 -15.77
CA GLY A 80 16.47 -22.06 -14.58
C GLY A 80 15.10 -22.70 -14.86
N ALA A 81 14.41 -23.13 -13.81
CA ALA A 81 13.15 -23.84 -13.93
C ALA A 81 11.99 -22.91 -14.32
N VAL A 82 11.98 -21.68 -13.83
CA VAL A 82 10.93 -20.71 -14.13
C VAL A 82 11.28 -19.95 -15.41
N THR A 83 10.45 -20.09 -16.45
CA THR A 83 10.80 -19.61 -17.81
C THR A 83 9.85 -18.56 -18.38
N ARG A 84 8.60 -18.50 -17.89
CA ARG A 84 7.62 -17.48 -18.29
C ARG A 84 6.77 -17.03 -17.12
N ALA A 85 6.24 -15.82 -17.23
CA ALA A 85 5.19 -15.32 -16.35
C ALA A 85 4.16 -14.48 -17.12
N TYR A 86 2.97 -14.41 -16.57
CA TYR A 86 1.79 -13.75 -17.09
C TYR A 86 1.17 -12.92 -15.96
N PHE A 87 0.67 -11.73 -16.28
CA PHE A 87 -0.16 -10.99 -15.36
C PHE A 87 -1.62 -11.50 -15.46
N GLY A 88 -2.23 -11.85 -14.33
CA GLY A 88 -3.57 -12.41 -14.24
C GLY A 88 -3.62 -13.94 -14.27
N LEU A 89 -4.83 -14.47 -14.48
CA LEU A 89 -5.15 -15.90 -14.51
C LEU A 89 -4.92 -16.54 -15.91
N GLU A 90 -4.44 -15.78 -16.89
CA GLU A 90 -4.32 -16.19 -18.28
C GLU A 90 -3.25 -17.28 -18.44
N ALA A 91 -3.67 -18.54 -18.33
CA ALA A 91 -2.90 -19.73 -18.64
C ALA A 91 -3.05 -20.07 -20.12
N ASN A 92 -1.93 -20.12 -20.85
CA ASN A 92 -1.76 -20.83 -22.15
C ASN A 92 -2.85 -20.63 -23.24
N ALA A 93 -3.67 -19.57 -23.15
CA ALA A 93 -4.65 -19.25 -24.16
C ALA A 93 -3.94 -18.77 -25.43
N ALA A 94 -4.44 -19.17 -26.60
CA ALA A 94 -3.89 -18.72 -27.86
C ALA A 94 -3.94 -17.18 -27.94
N GLY A 95 -2.78 -16.53 -27.89
CA GLY A 95 -2.64 -15.07 -27.87
C GLY A 95 -2.39 -14.45 -26.50
N ALA A 96 -2.25 -15.24 -25.43
CA ALA A 96 -1.83 -14.75 -24.12
C ALA A 96 -0.45 -14.06 -24.22
N THR A 97 -0.34 -12.87 -23.64
CA THR A 97 0.92 -12.14 -23.59
C THR A 97 1.72 -12.61 -22.37
N TYR A 98 2.90 -13.18 -22.62
CA TYR A 98 3.82 -13.59 -21.56
C TYR A 98 5.08 -12.75 -21.56
N THR A 99 5.74 -12.72 -20.41
CA THR A 99 7.10 -12.22 -20.24
C THR A 99 8.02 -13.42 -20.07
N THR A 100 9.07 -13.51 -20.90
CA THR A 100 10.12 -14.52 -20.72
C THR A 100 10.98 -14.16 -19.52
N ILE A 101 11.22 -15.12 -18.64
CA ILE A 101 12.05 -14.94 -17.45
C ILE A 101 13.51 -15.22 -17.80
N SER A 102 14.37 -14.23 -17.58
CA SER A 102 15.82 -14.36 -17.76
C SER A 102 16.53 -13.52 -16.70
N GLY A 103 17.03 -14.18 -15.65
CA GLY A 103 17.48 -13.48 -14.45
C GLY A 103 16.33 -12.71 -13.78
N ALA A 104 16.63 -11.55 -13.20
CA ALA A 104 15.62 -10.70 -12.56
C ALA A 104 14.72 -10.03 -13.61
N THR A 105 13.46 -10.45 -13.69
CA THR A 105 12.51 -9.98 -14.70
C THR A 105 11.31 -9.33 -14.02
N VAL A 106 10.91 -8.14 -14.49
CA VAL A 106 9.77 -7.40 -13.92
C VAL A 106 8.51 -7.67 -14.74
N ILE A 107 7.43 -8.03 -14.06
CA ILE A 107 6.08 -8.16 -14.57
C ILE A 107 5.24 -7.09 -13.87
N ALA A 108 4.74 -6.13 -14.66
CA ALA A 108 3.90 -5.06 -14.13
C ALA A 108 2.48 -5.57 -13.87
N GLY A 109 2.02 -5.41 -12.63
CA GLY A 109 0.64 -5.59 -12.23
C GLY A 109 -0.15 -4.28 -12.26
N THR A 110 -1.33 -4.29 -11.66
CA THR A 110 -2.19 -3.10 -11.49
C THR A 110 -1.79 -2.31 -10.25
N TYR A 111 -1.48 -2.99 -9.14
CA TYR A 111 -1.15 -2.34 -7.86
C TYR A 111 0.34 -2.39 -7.53
N GLY A 112 1.06 -3.38 -8.05
CA GLY A 112 2.49 -3.52 -7.83
C GLY A 112 3.22 -4.18 -8.99
N ASN A 113 4.53 -4.30 -8.82
CA ASN A 113 5.40 -4.99 -9.76
C ASN A 113 5.91 -6.29 -9.13
N LEU A 114 5.76 -7.40 -9.83
CA LEU A 114 6.41 -8.65 -9.51
C LEU A 114 7.79 -8.69 -10.18
N THR A 115 8.85 -8.78 -9.40
CA THR A 115 10.18 -9.15 -9.91
C THR A 115 10.40 -10.63 -9.66
N LEU A 116 10.46 -11.43 -10.73
CA LEU A 116 10.60 -12.89 -10.68
C LEU A 116 11.93 -13.31 -11.31
N HIS A 117 12.60 -14.28 -10.68
CA HIS A 117 13.86 -14.86 -11.14
C HIS A 117 13.64 -16.28 -11.68
N SER A 118 14.59 -16.77 -12.49
CA SER A 118 14.51 -18.11 -13.08
C SER A 118 14.72 -19.24 -12.07
N ASP A 119 15.20 -18.94 -10.86
CA ASP A 119 15.29 -19.86 -9.72
C ASP A 119 14.03 -19.89 -8.85
N GLY A 120 13.00 -19.12 -9.23
CA GLY A 120 11.73 -18.98 -8.53
C GLY A 120 11.69 -17.90 -7.44
N THR A 121 12.83 -17.32 -7.05
CA THR A 121 12.80 -16.23 -6.07
C THR A 121 12.09 -15.01 -6.62
N TYR A 122 11.26 -14.37 -5.79
CA TYR A 122 10.51 -13.20 -6.20
C TYR A 122 10.45 -12.10 -5.15
N THR A 123 10.12 -10.90 -5.61
CA THR A 123 9.68 -9.79 -4.79
C THR A 123 8.49 -9.13 -5.47
N TYR A 124 7.43 -8.88 -4.72
CA TYR A 124 6.31 -8.06 -5.16
C TYR A 124 6.33 -6.75 -4.38
N ALA A 125 6.36 -5.61 -5.08
CA ALA A 125 6.41 -4.29 -4.47
C ALA A 125 5.27 -3.41 -5.00
N LEU A 126 4.53 -2.79 -4.08
CA LEU A 126 3.43 -1.89 -4.40
C LEU A 126 3.93 -0.59 -5.04
N THR A 127 3.22 -0.19 -6.09
CA THR A 127 3.44 1.07 -6.82
C THR A 127 2.33 2.09 -6.58
N THR A 128 1.25 1.67 -5.92
CA THR A 128 0.16 2.53 -5.46
C THR A 128 0.25 2.70 -3.95
N ALA A 129 -0.15 3.86 -3.45
CA ALA A 129 -0.19 4.12 -2.01
C ALA A 129 -1.44 3.53 -1.36
N SER A 130 -2.57 3.57 -2.07
CA SER A 130 -3.87 3.05 -1.64
C SER A 130 -4.35 1.95 -2.57
N ILE A 131 -5.06 0.99 -2.01
CA ILE A 131 -5.76 -0.10 -2.69
C ILE A 131 -7.25 0.07 -2.41
N PRO A 132 -8.11 0.07 -3.45
CA PRO A 132 -9.55 0.19 -3.24
C PRO A 132 -10.06 -0.98 -2.36
N ALA A 133 -10.83 -0.70 -1.31
CA ALA A 133 -11.29 -1.68 -0.31
C ALA A 133 -12.02 -2.94 -0.85
N GLY A 134 -12.48 -2.93 -2.11
CA GLY A 134 -13.07 -4.10 -2.77
C GLY A 134 -12.06 -5.04 -3.44
N VAL A 135 -10.79 -4.66 -3.48
CA VAL A 135 -9.70 -5.38 -4.14
C VAL A 135 -8.89 -6.07 -3.07
N THR A 136 -8.85 -7.41 -3.13
CA THR A 136 -8.24 -8.22 -2.07
C THR A 136 -7.01 -8.99 -2.52
N SER A 137 -6.73 -9.02 -3.83
CA SER A 137 -5.58 -9.74 -4.36
C SER A 137 -5.18 -9.31 -5.76
N GLU A 138 -3.94 -9.63 -6.11
CA GLU A 138 -3.40 -9.58 -7.46
C GLU A 138 -2.77 -10.94 -7.80
N THR A 139 -3.01 -11.45 -9.02
CA THR A 139 -2.57 -12.79 -9.42
C THR A 139 -1.59 -12.73 -10.58
N PHE A 140 -0.54 -13.53 -10.49
CA PHE A 140 0.40 -13.79 -11.56
C PHE A 140 0.42 -15.28 -11.85
N THR A 141 0.46 -15.68 -13.12
CA THR A 141 0.64 -17.07 -13.52
C THR A 141 2.10 -17.25 -13.96
N TYR A 142 2.77 -18.33 -13.56
CA TYR A 142 4.15 -18.64 -13.98
C TYR A 142 4.23 -20.04 -14.60
N GLU A 143 5.24 -20.24 -15.45
CA GLU A 143 5.54 -21.50 -16.14
C GLU A 143 6.87 -22.06 -15.65
N ILE A 144 6.84 -23.30 -15.16
CA ILE A 144 8.03 -24.11 -14.94
C ILE A 144 8.29 -24.99 -16.15
N LYS A 145 9.57 -25.25 -16.43
CA LYS A 145 10.01 -26.03 -17.58
C LYS A 145 11.22 -26.89 -17.26
N ASP A 146 11.17 -28.15 -17.66
CA ASP A 146 12.28 -29.08 -17.51
C ASP A 146 13.29 -29.04 -18.68
N GLY A 147 14.27 -29.95 -18.60
CA GLY A 147 15.40 -30.02 -19.52
C GLY A 147 15.05 -30.40 -20.96
N ASP A 148 13.97 -31.16 -21.18
CA ASP A 148 13.64 -31.73 -22.48
C ASP A 148 12.47 -31.01 -23.18
N GLY A 149 11.67 -30.25 -22.44
CA GLY A 149 10.74 -29.29 -23.01
C GLY A 149 9.38 -29.21 -22.36
N ASP A 150 9.04 -30.12 -21.45
CA ASP A 150 7.73 -30.18 -20.82
C ASP A 150 7.55 -29.04 -19.80
N THR A 151 6.30 -28.62 -19.64
CA THR A 151 5.94 -27.42 -18.89
C THR A 151 4.71 -27.63 -18.05
N ASP A 152 4.66 -26.97 -16.89
CA ASP A 152 3.44 -26.84 -16.10
C ASP A 152 3.26 -25.39 -15.61
N LEU A 153 2.02 -25.02 -15.31
CA LEU A 153 1.63 -23.66 -14.91
C LEU A 153 1.07 -23.66 -13.49
N ALA A 154 1.43 -22.64 -12.72
CA ALA A 154 0.84 -22.36 -11.42
C ALA A 154 0.66 -20.85 -11.20
N GLN A 155 -0.11 -20.51 -10.16
CA GLN A 155 -0.46 -19.14 -9.83
C GLN A 155 0.24 -18.69 -8.55
N LEU A 156 0.81 -17.50 -8.57
CA LEU A 156 1.18 -16.74 -7.38
C LEU A 156 0.09 -15.71 -7.10
N VAL A 157 -0.61 -15.88 -5.98
CA VAL A 157 -1.64 -14.96 -5.51
C VAL A 157 -1.07 -14.06 -4.42
N ILE A 158 -0.99 -12.76 -4.69
CA ILE A 158 -0.63 -11.75 -3.69
C ILE A 158 -1.89 -11.19 -3.07
N GLY A 159 -2.16 -11.52 -1.82
CA GLY A 159 -3.16 -10.86 -1.00
C GLY A 159 -2.80 -9.38 -0.77
N LEU A 160 -3.79 -8.52 -0.97
CA LEU A 160 -3.67 -7.07 -0.79
C LEU A 160 -4.49 -6.71 0.45
N ASN A 161 -3.78 -6.44 1.55
CA ASN A 161 -4.41 -6.11 2.82
C ASN A 161 -4.54 -4.60 2.96
N GLN A 162 -5.67 -4.14 3.50
CA GLN A 162 -5.81 -2.74 3.86
C GLN A 162 -4.93 -2.39 5.04
N ASP A 163 -4.48 -1.15 5.05
CA ASP A 163 -3.97 -0.50 6.24
C ASP A 163 -5.14 -0.16 7.17
N LEU A 164 -4.89 -0.15 8.47
CA LEU A 164 -5.92 0.11 9.50
C LEU A 164 -5.55 1.29 10.38
N ASN A 165 -4.43 1.95 10.10
CA ASN A 165 -3.97 3.11 10.80
C ASN A 165 -4.78 4.32 10.32
N VAL A 166 -5.69 4.82 11.16
CA VAL A 166 -6.50 6.00 10.83
C VAL A 166 -5.89 7.23 11.50
N PRO A 167 -5.61 8.32 10.77
CA PRO A 167 -5.04 9.52 11.36
C PRO A 167 -6.06 10.20 12.29
N GLU A 168 -5.57 10.88 13.32
CA GLU A 168 -6.40 11.58 14.31
C GLU A 168 -5.95 13.03 14.47
N THR A 169 -6.92 13.90 14.73
CA THR A 169 -6.67 15.30 15.10
C THR A 169 -7.06 15.59 16.54
N THR A 170 -6.26 16.38 17.25
CA THR A 170 -6.69 17.00 18.53
C THR A 170 -7.01 18.46 18.30
N GLY A 171 -8.12 18.94 18.85
CA GLY A 171 -8.60 20.30 18.65
C GLY A 171 -7.89 21.33 19.52
N SER A 172 -8.38 22.57 19.45
CA SER A 172 -7.91 23.65 20.31
C SER A 172 -9.07 24.57 20.69
N THR A 173 -9.01 25.19 21.85
CA THR A 173 -9.93 26.26 22.25
C THR A 173 -9.13 27.48 22.66
N ALA A 174 -9.58 28.66 22.25
CA ALA A 174 -8.97 29.92 22.65
C ALA A 174 -10.00 31.04 22.74
N THR A 175 -9.61 32.15 23.34
CA THR A 175 -10.47 33.33 23.52
C THR A 175 -9.76 34.56 22.98
N VAL A 176 -10.52 35.42 22.31
CA VAL A 176 -10.13 36.78 21.92
C VAL A 176 -11.20 37.76 22.43
N TYR A 177 -10.81 39.02 22.53
CA TYR A 177 -11.67 40.09 23.03
C TYR A 177 -11.80 41.19 21.96
N GLU A 178 -13.02 41.70 21.77
CA GLU A 178 -13.28 42.73 20.76
C GLU A 178 -12.61 44.07 21.09
N ASP A 179 -12.37 44.32 22.37
CA ASP A 179 -11.73 45.55 22.82
C ASP A 179 -10.22 45.65 22.52
N GLY A 180 -9.64 44.60 21.95
CA GLY A 180 -8.30 44.69 21.37
C GLY A 180 -8.29 45.45 20.04
N LEU A 181 -9.45 45.59 19.40
CA LEU A 181 -9.62 46.38 18.18
C LEU A 181 -9.43 47.88 18.47
N ALA A 182 -9.26 48.68 17.41
CA ALA A 182 -8.77 50.06 17.48
C ALA A 182 -9.55 51.03 18.39
N ASP A 183 -10.83 50.75 18.67
CA ASP A 183 -11.71 51.59 19.49
C ASP A 183 -11.95 51.02 20.90
N GLY A 184 -11.35 49.87 21.23
CA GLY A 184 -11.51 49.22 22.52
C GLY A 184 -10.59 49.77 23.61
N VAL A 185 -11.03 49.65 24.87
CA VAL A 185 -10.41 50.37 26.00
C VAL A 185 -10.29 49.55 27.30
N GLN A 186 -10.74 48.30 27.33
CA GLN A 186 -10.86 47.52 28.58
C GLN A 186 -9.75 46.51 28.82
N HIS A 187 -9.43 45.67 27.85
CA HIS A 187 -8.28 44.80 27.85
C HIS A 187 -7.10 45.50 27.16
N GLY A 188 -5.89 45.01 27.42
CA GLY A 188 -4.67 45.60 26.86
C GLY A 188 -4.66 45.54 25.32
N ALA A 189 -3.88 46.43 24.70
CA ALA A 189 -3.61 46.35 23.27
C ALA A 189 -3.15 44.91 22.91
N THR A 190 -3.68 44.35 21.82
CA THR A 190 -3.48 42.98 21.31
C THR A 190 -4.41 41.87 21.84
N SER A 191 -5.47 42.16 22.60
CA SER A 191 -6.46 41.15 23.07
C SER A 191 -7.36 40.58 21.96
N GLU A 192 -7.36 41.20 20.78
CA GLU A 192 -7.97 40.73 19.54
C GLU A 192 -7.19 39.56 18.92
N THR A 193 -6.00 39.26 19.46
CA THR A 193 -5.14 38.16 19.02
C THR A 193 -4.93 37.13 20.13
N THR A 194 -4.91 35.86 19.76
CA THR A 194 -4.59 34.75 20.67
C THR A 194 -3.66 33.75 19.99
N THR A 195 -3.03 32.90 20.80
CA THR A 195 -2.17 31.80 20.32
C THR A 195 -2.65 30.49 20.88
N GLY A 196 -2.53 29.42 20.11
CA GLY A 196 -2.80 28.07 20.57
C GLY A 196 -2.01 27.05 19.80
N SER A 197 -2.29 25.78 20.09
CA SER A 197 -1.77 24.66 19.34
C SER A 197 -2.80 23.55 19.22
N PHE A 198 -2.61 22.72 18.21
CA PHE A 198 -3.36 21.49 17.96
C PHE A 198 -2.39 20.40 17.48
N THR A 199 -2.80 19.14 17.47
CA THR A 199 -1.93 18.04 17.00
C THR A 199 -2.60 17.21 15.91
N VAL A 200 -1.75 16.58 15.10
CA VAL A 200 -2.14 15.53 14.16
C VAL A 200 -1.31 14.30 14.48
N ASP A 201 -1.97 13.18 14.74
CA ASP A 201 -1.34 11.86 14.80
C ASP A 201 -1.54 11.17 13.45
N GLY A 202 -0.44 11.02 12.71
CA GLY A 202 -0.43 10.31 11.43
C GLY A 202 -0.03 8.84 11.55
N ASN A 203 0.06 8.27 12.75
CA ASN A 203 0.48 6.88 12.98
C ASN A 203 1.82 6.51 12.32
N ASN A 204 2.78 7.43 12.32
CA ASN A 204 4.07 7.32 11.62
C ASN A 204 3.99 7.29 10.08
N GLU A 205 2.88 7.74 9.50
CA GLU A 205 2.68 7.85 8.06
C GLU A 205 2.67 9.32 7.60
N GLY A 206 2.89 9.52 6.30
CA GLY A 206 2.67 10.82 5.70
C GLY A 206 1.18 11.14 5.67
N TYR A 207 0.81 12.42 5.78
CA TYR A 207 -0.59 12.83 5.71
C TYR A 207 -0.75 14.20 5.05
N THR A 208 -1.98 14.48 4.67
CA THR A 208 -2.45 15.80 4.26
C THR A 208 -3.41 16.34 5.32
N LEU A 209 -3.13 17.54 5.83
CA LEU A 209 -3.99 18.27 6.75
C LEU A 209 -4.67 19.42 6.00
N THR A 210 -5.97 19.56 6.18
CA THR A 210 -6.73 20.72 5.73
C THR A 210 -7.46 21.37 6.89
N LEU A 211 -7.52 22.69 6.87
CA LEU A 211 -8.33 23.51 7.76
C LEU A 211 -9.34 24.28 6.93
N ASP A 212 -10.60 24.31 7.35
CA ASP A 212 -11.67 25.04 6.66
C ASP A 212 -12.28 26.07 7.61
N GLY A 213 -12.11 27.34 7.26
CA GLY A 213 -12.82 28.44 7.88
C GLY A 213 -14.10 28.69 7.09
N ASP A 214 -15.16 29.10 7.77
CA ASP A 214 -16.47 29.36 7.17
C ASP A 214 -16.46 30.42 6.04
N ALA A 215 -15.31 31.05 5.75
CA ALA A 215 -15.05 31.91 4.61
C ALA A 215 -13.79 31.47 3.83
N GLY A 216 -13.92 31.30 2.51
CA GLY A 216 -12.76 31.05 1.62
C GLY A 216 -12.47 29.58 1.29
N GLY A 217 -13.07 28.64 2.04
CA GLY A 217 -13.00 27.20 1.78
C GLY A 217 -11.73 26.52 2.33
N PRO A 218 -11.61 25.19 2.15
CA PRO A 218 -10.53 24.42 2.75
C PRO A 218 -9.14 24.84 2.27
N VAL A 219 -8.22 24.97 3.22
CA VAL A 219 -6.80 25.30 3.00
C VAL A 219 -5.95 24.11 3.43
N ALA A 220 -5.11 23.61 2.52
CA ALA A 220 -4.10 22.61 2.86
C ALA A 220 -2.97 23.26 3.64
N ILE A 221 -2.63 22.69 4.80
CA ILE A 221 -1.55 23.18 5.66
C ILE A 221 -0.28 22.40 5.33
N THR A 222 0.71 23.08 4.77
CA THR A 222 1.97 22.51 4.30
C THR A 222 3.20 23.23 4.84
N ALA A 223 3.04 24.46 5.33
CA ALA A 223 4.14 25.28 5.82
C ALA A 223 3.72 26.26 6.93
N VAL A 224 4.71 26.74 7.68
CA VAL A 224 4.56 27.90 8.56
C VAL A 224 4.23 29.12 7.71
N GLY A 225 3.22 29.89 8.14
CA GLY A 225 2.69 31.05 7.42
C GLY A 225 1.42 30.75 6.61
N ASP A 226 1.04 29.48 6.43
CA ASP A 226 -0.27 29.14 5.87
C ASP A 226 -1.37 29.73 6.78
N HIS A 227 -2.43 30.24 6.16
CA HIS A 227 -3.50 30.93 6.88
C HIS A 227 -4.88 30.51 6.38
N VAL A 228 -5.83 30.52 7.29
CA VAL A 228 -7.24 30.23 7.06
C VAL A 228 -8.04 31.45 7.49
N THR A 229 -8.94 31.89 6.62
CA THR A 229 -9.84 33.02 6.91
C THR A 229 -11.16 32.46 7.41
N THR A 230 -11.76 33.13 8.38
CA THR A 230 -13.16 32.92 8.78
C THR A 230 -13.94 34.19 8.49
N SER A 231 -15.25 34.17 8.73
CA SER A 231 -16.10 35.34 8.68
C SER A 231 -15.77 36.38 9.76
N LYS A 232 -14.94 36.03 10.75
CA LYS A 232 -14.63 36.85 11.93
C LYS A 232 -13.15 37.22 12.03
N GLY A 233 -12.25 36.35 11.61
CA GLY A 233 -10.82 36.57 11.77
C GLY A 233 -9.96 35.73 10.83
N VAL A 234 -8.66 35.71 11.14
CA VAL A 234 -7.67 34.96 10.37
C VAL A 234 -6.82 34.13 11.33
N LEU A 235 -6.75 32.83 11.09
CA LEU A 235 -5.81 31.91 11.72
C LEU A 235 -4.56 31.80 10.86
N THR A 236 -3.37 31.89 11.45
CA THR A 236 -2.08 31.71 10.77
C THR A 236 -1.24 30.67 11.51
N ILE A 237 -0.68 29.71 10.79
CA ILE A 237 0.24 28.71 11.33
C ILE A 237 1.58 29.36 11.64
N THR A 238 2.04 29.22 12.89
CA THR A 238 3.28 29.84 13.39
C THR A 238 4.40 28.84 13.62
N SER A 239 4.09 27.56 13.82
CA SER A 239 5.07 26.49 13.95
C SER A 239 4.49 25.14 13.56
N ILE A 240 5.37 24.26 13.08
CA ILE A 240 5.09 22.84 12.82
C ILE A 240 6.28 22.08 13.42
N SER A 241 6.02 21.17 14.37
CA SER A 241 7.08 20.38 14.97
C SER A 241 7.57 19.28 14.03
N ALA A 242 8.75 18.72 14.30
CA ALA A 242 9.04 17.37 13.81
C ALA A 242 8.06 16.37 14.46
N PRO A 243 7.73 15.25 13.80
CA PRO A 243 6.97 14.18 14.42
C PRO A 243 7.72 13.63 15.64
N ASP A 244 7.00 13.33 16.71
CA ASP A 244 7.55 12.62 17.86
C ASP A 244 7.76 11.12 17.57
N ALA A 245 8.14 10.34 18.60
CA ALA A 245 8.37 8.90 18.42
C ALA A 245 7.11 8.12 17.98
N GLY A 246 5.92 8.63 18.31
CA GLY A 246 4.64 8.07 17.87
C GLY A 246 4.13 8.62 16.54
N GLY A 247 4.86 9.57 15.92
CA GLY A 247 4.44 10.20 14.68
C GLY A 247 3.56 11.44 14.87
N VAL A 248 3.34 11.89 16.10
CA VAL A 248 2.48 13.04 16.39
C VAL A 248 3.20 14.35 16.05
N VAL A 249 2.53 15.22 15.29
CA VAL A 249 3.00 16.55 14.91
C VAL A 249 2.18 17.61 15.62
N THR A 250 2.85 18.59 16.23
CA THR A 250 2.19 19.75 16.87
C THR A 250 2.25 20.96 15.96
N TYR A 251 1.10 21.60 15.75
CA TYR A 251 0.93 22.83 14.99
C TYR A 251 0.65 23.98 15.95
N GLY A 252 1.51 24.99 15.97
CA GLY A 252 1.24 26.26 16.66
C GLY A 252 0.54 27.24 15.73
N TYR A 253 -0.39 28.04 16.25
CA TYR A 253 -1.11 29.06 15.49
C TYR A 253 -1.28 30.37 16.26
N THR A 254 -1.49 31.44 15.51
CA THR A 254 -2.09 32.70 15.97
C THR A 254 -3.45 32.86 15.33
N TYR A 255 -4.42 33.39 16.06
CA TYR A 255 -5.69 33.86 15.49
C TYR A 255 -5.86 35.33 15.82
N THR A 256 -6.26 36.13 14.83
CA THR A 256 -6.52 37.57 14.99
C THR A 256 -7.94 37.87 14.52
N LEU A 257 -8.76 38.44 15.41
CA LEU A 257 -10.07 39.00 15.09
C LEU A 257 -9.90 40.20 14.15
N THR A 258 -10.65 40.23 13.05
CA THR A 258 -10.44 41.23 11.98
C THR A 258 -11.34 42.45 12.08
N GLY A 259 -12.40 42.39 12.89
CA GLY A 259 -13.33 43.48 13.05
C GLY A 259 -14.38 43.20 14.12
N PRO A 260 -15.14 44.24 14.50
CA PRO A 260 -16.15 44.12 15.54
C PRO A 260 -17.33 43.28 15.06
N LEU A 261 -17.92 42.54 15.98
CA LEU A 261 -19.06 41.66 15.81
C LEU A 261 -20.27 42.23 16.55
N THR A 262 -21.46 41.77 16.16
CA THR A 262 -22.68 42.16 16.86
C THR A 262 -23.03 41.13 17.91
N HIS A 263 -22.92 41.51 19.18
CA HIS A 263 -23.34 40.68 20.31
C HIS A 263 -24.83 40.89 20.66
N THR A 264 -25.46 39.84 21.20
CA THR A 264 -26.80 39.96 21.81
C THR A 264 -26.64 40.04 23.33
N GLY A 265 -27.11 41.13 23.95
CA GLY A 265 -26.93 41.38 25.39
C GLY A 265 -25.98 42.55 25.65
N GLN A 266 -25.62 42.77 26.91
CA GLN A 266 -24.61 43.76 27.29
C GLN A 266 -23.41 43.02 27.88
N GLY A 267 -22.23 43.21 27.30
CA GLY A 267 -20.96 42.73 27.83
C GLY A 267 -20.70 41.24 27.70
N GLU A 268 -19.73 40.76 28.49
CA GLU A 268 -19.07 39.44 28.35
C GLU A 268 -19.95 38.19 28.52
N VAL A 269 -21.27 38.34 28.65
CA VAL A 269 -22.19 37.25 29.03
C VAL A 269 -22.55 36.31 27.88
N ASN A 270 -22.30 36.71 26.63
CA ASN A 270 -22.67 35.94 25.42
C ASN A 270 -21.53 35.96 24.38
N PRO A 271 -20.45 35.18 24.58
CA PRO A 271 -19.39 35.10 23.59
C PRO A 271 -19.89 34.45 22.29
N LEU A 272 -19.35 34.94 21.17
CA LEU A 272 -19.61 34.36 19.84
C LEU A 272 -18.54 33.32 19.52
N SER A 273 -18.96 32.13 19.08
CA SER A 273 -18.03 31.06 18.68
C SER A 273 -17.66 31.20 17.20
N ASP A 274 -16.38 31.15 16.90
CA ASP A 274 -15.83 30.92 15.57
C ASP A 274 -15.21 29.52 15.50
N THR A 275 -15.50 28.76 14.46
CA THR A 275 -15.10 27.35 14.38
C THR A 275 -14.35 27.11 13.08
N ILE A 276 -13.10 26.67 13.21
CA ILE A 276 -12.29 26.16 12.09
C ILE A 276 -12.30 24.64 12.16
N THR A 277 -12.87 24.00 11.15
CA THR A 277 -12.93 22.53 11.07
C THR A 277 -11.65 21.96 10.48
N MET A 278 -11.28 20.75 10.91
CA MET A 278 -10.12 20.03 10.40
C MET A 278 -10.56 18.87 9.52
N ALA A 279 -9.70 18.48 8.59
CA ALA A 279 -9.72 17.14 8.00
C ALA A 279 -8.30 16.67 7.74
N VAL A 280 -8.03 15.40 8.04
CA VAL A 280 -6.74 14.74 7.80
C VAL A 280 -6.96 13.45 7.04
N THR A 281 -6.10 13.21 6.07
CA THR A 281 -6.02 11.96 5.29
C THR A 281 -4.56 11.53 5.21
N ASP A 282 -4.25 10.28 5.52
CA ASP A 282 -2.89 9.75 5.46
C ASP A 282 -2.44 9.38 4.03
N ALA A 283 -1.32 8.65 3.94
CA ALA A 283 -0.72 8.24 2.68
C ALA A 283 -1.44 7.05 2.03
N THR A 284 -2.10 6.20 2.81
CA THR A 284 -2.89 5.04 2.35
C THR A 284 -4.33 5.42 2.01
N GLY A 285 -4.74 6.65 2.35
CA GLY A 285 -6.02 7.26 2.00
C GLY A 285 -7.05 7.17 3.11
N ASP A 286 -6.69 6.68 4.29
CA ASP A 286 -7.57 6.66 5.45
C ASP A 286 -7.69 8.06 6.05
N SER A 287 -8.87 8.35 6.59
CA SER A 287 -9.22 9.69 7.06
C SER A 287 -9.92 9.66 8.41
N ASP A 288 -9.65 10.68 9.23
CA ASP A 288 -10.35 10.87 10.50
C ASP A 288 -11.85 11.04 10.26
N THR A 289 -12.65 10.12 10.80
CA THR A 289 -14.12 10.15 10.65
C THR A 289 -14.80 11.11 11.62
N THR A 290 -14.09 11.57 12.64
CA THR A 290 -14.58 12.49 13.68
C THR A 290 -13.54 13.58 13.97
N PRO A 291 -13.14 14.38 12.97
CA PRO A 291 -12.06 15.32 13.13
C PRO A 291 -12.41 16.39 14.17
N ALA A 292 -11.39 16.78 14.93
CA ALA A 292 -11.49 17.86 15.89
C ALA A 292 -11.62 19.23 15.18
N SER A 293 -11.77 20.28 15.99
CA SER A 293 -11.85 21.66 15.49
C SER A 293 -11.07 22.62 16.39
N ILE A 294 -10.76 23.79 15.85
CA ILE A 294 -10.35 24.93 16.64
C ILE A 294 -11.58 25.80 16.88
N ALA A 295 -11.91 26.05 18.15
CA ALA A 295 -13.00 26.93 18.53
C ALA A 295 -12.46 28.19 19.20
N ILE A 296 -12.75 29.35 18.61
CA ILE A 296 -12.38 30.66 19.14
C ILE A 296 -13.62 31.32 19.75
N SER A 297 -13.57 31.60 21.04
CA SER A 297 -14.56 32.37 21.76
C SER A 297 -14.25 33.86 21.63
N THR A 298 -15.12 34.64 21.01
CA THR A 298 -15.00 36.10 20.95
C THR A 298 -15.85 36.72 22.04
N VAL A 299 -15.23 37.49 22.94
CA VAL A 299 -15.89 38.16 24.07
C VAL A 299 -16.14 39.63 23.73
N ASP A 300 -17.40 40.05 23.91
CA ASP A 300 -17.89 41.42 23.70
C ASP A 300 -17.14 42.43 24.58
N ASP A 301 -16.99 43.66 24.10
CA ASP A 301 -16.60 44.76 24.94
C ASP A 301 -17.81 45.36 25.68
N ILE A 302 -17.55 46.29 26.61
CA ILE A 302 -18.59 47.10 27.26
C ILE A 302 -18.25 48.58 27.14
N PRO A 303 -19.26 49.44 26.97
CA PRO A 303 -19.05 50.88 27.01
C PRO A 303 -18.44 51.34 28.34
N VAL A 304 -17.44 52.23 28.28
CA VAL A 304 -16.90 52.95 29.44
C VAL A 304 -17.44 54.39 29.44
N ALA A 305 -17.89 54.86 30.61
CA ALA A 305 -18.52 56.17 30.80
C ALA A 305 -17.54 57.34 30.89
#